data_AF-A0A9P1H4J0-F1
#
_entry.id   AF-A0A9P1H4J0-F1
#
_cell.length_a   1.000
_cell.length_b   1.000
_cell.length_c   1.000
_cell.angle_alpha   90.00
_cell.angle_beta   90.00
_cell.angle_gamma   90.00
#
_symmetry.space_group_name_H-M   'P 1'
#
loop_
_entity.id
_entity.type
_entity.pdbx_description
1 polymer ?
#
loop_
_entity_poly.entity_id
_entity_poly.type
_entity_poly.pdbx_seq_one_letter_code
_entity_poly.pdbx_strand_id
1 'polypeptide(L)' 'IANPSVAALYEDALVYETGTAITSSGALTAYSGAKTGRSPSDKRVVKEPQTENDV' A
#
# COMPACT_ATOMS: atom_id res chain seq x y z
N ILE A 1 6.31 5.76 -13.87
CA ILE A 1 5.56 5.20 -15.02
C ILE A 1 4.08 5.31 -14.69
N ALA A 2 3.24 5.85 -15.57
CA ALA A 2 1.79 5.90 -15.32
C ALA A 2 1.17 4.55 -15.72
N ASN A 3 0.42 3.93 -14.81
CA ASN A 3 -0.26 2.64 -15.01
C ASN A 3 0.66 1.52 -15.52
N PRO A 4 1.76 1.20 -14.81
CA PRO A 4 2.65 0.11 -15.19
C PRO A 4 1.92 -1.24 -15.19
N SER A 5 2.43 -2.19 -15.97
CA SER A 5 1.95 -3.57 -15.92
C SER A 5 2.25 -4.21 -14.55
N VAL A 6 1.52 -5.27 -14.20
CA VAL A 6 1.78 -6.04 -12.98
C VAL A 6 3.21 -6.56 -12.93
N ALA A 7 3.75 -7.02 -14.06
CA ALA A 7 5.13 -7.51 -14.13
C ALA A 7 6.16 -6.42 -13.79
N ALA A 8 6.00 -5.21 -14.34
CA ALA A 8 6.87 -4.09 -14.02
C ALA A 8 6.79 -3.71 -12.53
N LEU A 9 5.62 -3.80 -11.91
CA LEU A 9 5.46 -3.58 -10.46
C LEU A 9 6.18 -4.65 -9.61
N TYR A 10 6.18 -5.91 -10.04
CA TYR A 10 6.91 -6.99 -9.36
C TYR A 10 8.42 -6.77 -9.48
N GLU A 11 8.91 -6.39 -10.66
CA GLU A 11 10.32 -6.07 -10.89
C GLU A 11 10.77 -4.89 -10.02
N ASP A 12 9.99 -3.80 -9.99
CA ASP A 12 10.30 -2.64 -9.14
C ASP A 12 10.36 -3.03 -7.65
N ALA A 13 9.40 -3.83 -7.17
CA ALA A 13 9.38 -4.25 -5.77
C ALA A 13 10.57 -5.16 -5.41
N LEU A 14 11.00 -6.05 -6.31
CA LEU A 14 12.19 -6.89 -6.09
C LEU A 14 13.50 -6.11 -6.11
N VAL A 15 13.58 -5.04 -6.90
CA VAL A 15 14.81 -4.24 -7.06
C VAL A 15 14.94 -3.18 -5.96
N TYR A 16 13.84 -2.54 -5.57
CA TYR A 16 13.87 -1.32 -4.76
C TYR A 16 13.30 -1.48 -3.34
N GLU A 17 12.56 -2.54 -3.04
CA GLU A 17 11.99 -2.77 -1.70
C GLU A 17 12.70 -3.91 -0.96
N THR A 18 13.51 -3.54 0.04
CA THR A 18 14.22 -4.54 0.86
C THR A 18 13.25 -5.46 1.60
N GLY A 19 13.43 -6.77 1.43
CA GLY A 19 12.61 -7.78 2.08
C GLY A 19 11.42 -8.26 1.24
N THR A 20 11.26 -7.72 0.02
CA THR A 20 10.30 -8.24 -0.95
C THR A 20 10.85 -9.48 -1.67
N ALA A 21 10.00 -10.48 -1.90
CA ALA A 21 10.34 -11.70 -2.62
C ALA A 21 9.12 -12.29 -3.36
N ILE A 22 9.36 -13.27 -4.24
CA ILE A 22 8.31 -14.07 -4.88
C ILE A 22 8.22 -15.44 -4.19
N THR A 23 7.03 -15.85 -3.78
CA THR A 23 6.78 -17.17 -3.19
C THR A 23 6.83 -18.28 -4.24
N SER A 24 6.90 -19.54 -3.82
CA SER A 24 6.89 -20.69 -4.75
C SER A 24 5.61 -20.79 -5.60
N SER A 25 4.51 -20.16 -5.17
CA SER A 25 3.26 -20.07 -5.92
C SER A 25 3.18 -18.83 -6.82
N GLY A 26 4.22 -17.99 -6.85
CA GLY A 26 4.28 -16.79 -7.70
C GLY A 26 3.69 -15.53 -7.05
N ALA A 27 3.33 -15.55 -5.77
CA ALA A 27 2.82 -14.36 -5.09
C ALA A 27 3.96 -13.44 -4.64
N LEU A 28 3.74 -12.12 -4.70
CA LEU A 28 4.64 -11.15 -4.08
C LEU A 28 4.45 -11.15 -2.56
N THR A 29 5.53 -11.29 -1.80
CA THR A 29 5.55 -11.12 -0.34
C THR A 29 6.33 -9.86 0.02
N ALA A 30 5.81 -9.08 0.96
CA ALA A 30 6.43 -7.86 1.49
C ALA A 30 6.12 -7.71 2.99
N TYR A 31 6.90 -6.91 3.71
CA TYR A 31 6.74 -6.67 5.16
C TYR A 31 6.58 -5.19 5.47
N SER A 32 5.44 -4.80 6.05
CA SER A 32 5.09 -3.39 6.32
C SER A 32 5.76 -2.78 7.57
N GLY A 33 6.63 -3.53 8.25
CA GLY A 33 7.39 -3.01 9.38
C GLY A 33 6.53 -2.75 10.62
N ALA A 34 6.73 -1.57 11.23
CA ALA A 34 6.15 -1.23 12.53
C ALA A 34 4.61 -1.19 12.57
N LYS A 35 3.95 -1.00 11.42
CA LYS A 35 2.49 -0.97 11.31
C LYS A 35 2.04 -2.13 10.43
N THR A 36 1.65 -3.23 11.07
CA THR A 36 1.15 -4.45 10.41
C THR A 36 -0.38 -4.51 10.35
N GLY A 37 -1.05 -3.42 10.71
CA GLY A 37 -2.49 -3.29 10.71
C GLY A 37 -2.92 -1.83 10.58
N ARG A 38 -4.24 -1.59 10.62
CA ARG A 38 -4.80 -0.23 10.55
C ARG A 38 -4.40 0.57 11.79
N SER A 39 -4.26 1.89 11.63
CA SER A 39 -4.21 2.86 12.72
C SER A 39 -5.51 3.69 12.74
N PRO A 40 -6.62 3.20 13.33
CA PRO A 40 -7.89 3.94 13.32
C PRO A 40 -7.79 5.34 13.92
N SER A 41 -6.99 5.51 14.97
CA SER A 41 -6.80 6.81 15.64
C SER A 41 -6.08 7.85 14.78
N ASP A 42 -5.36 7.42 13.73
CA ASP A 42 -4.67 8.32 12.80
C ASP A 42 -5.56 8.71 11.60
N LYS A 43 -6.69 8.00 11.41
CA LYS A 43 -7.64 8.29 10.33
C LYS A 43 -8.36 9.61 10.62
N ARG A 44 -8.48 10.46 9.59
CA ARG A 44 -9.18 11.75 9.66
C ARG A 44 -10.10 11.91 8.46
N VAL A 45 -11.14 12.72 8.62
CA VAL A 45 -11.97 13.23 7.52
C VAL A 45 -11.79 14.74 7.49
N VAL A 46 -11.61 15.31 6.29
CA VAL A 46 -11.48 16.76 6.14
C VAL A 46 -12.82 17.40 6.47
N LYS A 47 -12.80 18.44 7.31
CA LYS A 47 -14.01 19.19 7.66
C LYS A 47 -14.32 20.20 6.55
N GLU A 48 -15.14 19.80 5.60
CA GLU A 48 -15.60 20.64 4.48
C GLU A 48 -17.07 21.05 4.66
N PRO A 49 -17.45 22.30 4.39
CA PRO A 49 -18.83 22.78 4.58
C PRO A 49 -19.90 21.97 3.84
N GLN A 50 -19.54 21.37 2.70
CA GLN A 50 -20.46 20.57 1.89
C GLN A 50 -20.76 19.19 2.48
N THR A 51 -19.94 18.69 3.40
CA THR A 51 -20.04 17.32 3.93
C THR A 51 -20.04 17.24 5.45
N GLU A 52 -19.75 18.33 6.18
CA GLU A 52 -19.59 18.30 7.64
C GLU A 52 -20.82 17.83 8.42
N ASN A 53 -22.02 17.90 7.82
CA ASN A 53 -23.27 17.48 8.45
C ASN A 53 -23.68 16.03 8.11
N ASP A 54 -22.96 15.38 7.18
CA ASP A 54 -23.25 14.03 6.66
C ASP A 54 -22.11 13.03 6.93
N VAL A 55 -21.15 13.42 7.78
CA VAL A 55 -19.92 12.67 8.11
C VAL A 55 -19.94 12.15 9.55
#